data_AF-U4PAN2-F1
#
_entry.id   AF-U4PAN2-F1
#
_cell.length_a   1.000
_cell.length_b   1.000
_cell.length_c   1.000
_cell.angle_alpha   90.00
_cell.angle_beta   90.00
_cell.angle_gamma   90.00
#
_symmetry.space_group_name_H-M   'P 1'
#
loop_
_entity.id
_entity.type
_entity.pdbx_description
1 polymer ?
#
loop_
_entity_poly.entity_id
_entity_poly.type
_entity_poly.pdbx_seq_one_letter_code
_entity_poly.pdbx_strand_id
1 'polypeptide(L)'
;MILAIFVLLILNLFDPTLSCMATQNSASATLSCANPTVAAPANDDVPEATLSVSGTTLTVTCQAEVQGQTAVVGYNAALNSGETSIQMTCFADGWQYTNAAGDVVTVTAVECLAG
;
A
#
# COMPACT_ATOMS: atom_id res chain seq x y z
N MET A 1 2.79 -43.12 50.54
CA MET A 1 4.18 -42.85 50.14
C MET A 1 4.36 -43.52 48.79
N ILE A 2 4.97 -42.84 47.80
CA ILE A 2 4.85 -43.04 46.34
C ILE A 2 3.87 -41.99 45.77
N LEU A 3 4.41 -40.89 45.21
CA LEU A 3 4.64 -40.71 43.75
C LEU A 3 3.28 -40.41 43.10
N ALA A 4 3.01 -39.31 42.42
CA ALA A 4 3.84 -38.37 41.71
C ALA A 4 2.88 -37.31 41.11
N ILE A 5 3.41 -36.19 40.62
CA ILE A 5 2.84 -35.46 39.48
C ILE A 5 1.45 -34.85 39.75
N PHE A 6 1.37 -33.62 40.25
CA PHE A 6 0.38 -32.62 39.79
C PHE A 6 0.71 -31.23 40.39
N VAL A 7 1.99 -30.83 40.30
CA VAL A 7 2.47 -29.45 40.58
C VAL A 7 2.27 -28.59 39.34
N LEU A 8 1.03 -28.51 38.85
CA LEU A 8 0.66 -27.68 37.68
C LEU A 8 -0.80 -27.17 37.73
N LEU A 9 -1.51 -27.39 38.85
CA LEU A 9 -2.95 -27.10 38.97
C LEU A 9 -3.28 -25.76 39.66
N ILE A 10 -2.35 -24.82 39.65
CA ILE A 10 -2.54 -23.50 40.27
C ILE A 10 -1.76 -22.49 39.42
N LEU A 11 -2.37 -21.88 38.38
CA LEU A 11 -2.05 -20.49 37.95
C LEU A 11 -2.74 -19.95 36.67
N ASN A 12 -3.70 -20.61 36.00
CA ASN A 12 -4.35 -20.01 34.81
C ASN A 12 -5.87 -19.87 34.95
N LEU A 13 -6.26 -19.22 36.05
CA LEU A 13 -7.58 -18.65 36.27
C LEU A 13 -7.64 -17.23 35.66
N PHE A 14 -7.34 -17.06 34.37
CA PHE A 14 -7.42 -15.77 33.68
C PHE A 14 -7.86 -15.95 32.23
N ASP A 15 -8.88 -15.17 31.85
CA ASP A 15 -9.32 -14.79 30.50
C ASP A 15 -10.10 -15.79 29.62
N PRO A 16 -11.44 -15.78 29.74
CA PRO A 16 -12.34 -16.04 28.64
C PRO A 16 -13.14 -14.77 28.36
N THR A 17 -12.65 -13.86 27.51
CA THR A 17 -13.42 -12.88 26.69
C THR A 17 -12.47 -11.80 26.15
N LEU A 18 -12.73 -11.33 24.94
CA LEU A 18 -11.90 -10.40 24.15
C LEU A 18 -10.73 -11.03 23.36
N SER A 19 -11.11 -11.85 22.38
CA SER A 19 -10.81 -11.60 20.96
C SER A 19 -9.50 -10.87 20.63
N CYS A 20 -8.36 -11.45 20.98
CA CYS A 20 -7.18 -11.33 20.14
C CYS A 20 -7.48 -12.08 18.84
N MET A 21 -8.10 -11.41 17.86
CA MET A 21 -7.82 -11.69 16.45
C MET A 21 -6.38 -11.27 16.14
N ALA A 22 -5.44 -11.91 16.81
CA ALA A 22 -4.06 -12.05 16.38
C ALA A 22 -3.98 -13.40 15.66
N THR A 23 -4.73 -13.55 14.57
CA THR A 23 -4.44 -14.57 13.57
C THR A 23 -3.15 -14.10 12.88
N GLN A 24 -2.01 -14.30 13.54
CA GLN A 24 -0.75 -14.57 12.87
C GLN A 24 -0.95 -15.86 12.07
N ASN A 25 -1.62 -15.75 10.93
CA ASN A 25 -1.41 -16.68 9.85
C ASN A 25 -0.08 -16.26 9.22
N SER A 26 1.01 -16.72 9.82
CA SER A 26 2.36 -16.65 9.26
C SER A 26 2.47 -17.62 8.09
N ALA A 27 1.64 -17.40 7.06
CA ALA A 27 2.00 -17.73 5.71
C ALA A 27 2.63 -16.46 5.15
N SER A 28 3.93 -16.47 4.89
CA SER A 28 4.53 -15.53 3.94
C SER A 28 3.90 -15.79 2.57
N ALA A 29 2.66 -15.37 2.37
CA ALA A 29 2.18 -15.04 1.04
C ALA A 29 3.07 -13.88 0.62
N THR A 30 4.01 -14.14 -0.28
CA THR A 30 4.71 -13.08 -0.97
C THR A 30 3.65 -12.33 -1.76
N LEU A 31 3.04 -11.32 -1.16
CA LEU A 31 2.18 -10.39 -1.88
C LEU A 31 3.12 -9.70 -2.88
N SER A 32 3.02 -10.12 -4.13
CA SER A 32 3.81 -9.58 -5.24
C SER A 32 2.86 -8.88 -6.18
N CYS A 33 2.54 -7.63 -5.88
CA CYS A 33 1.82 -6.77 -6.82
C CYS A 33 2.75 -6.42 -7.96
N ALA A 34 2.32 -6.66 -9.20
CA ALA A 34 3.02 -6.15 -10.37
C ALA A 34 3.05 -4.62 -10.32
N ASN A 35 4.20 -4.00 -10.62
CA ASN A 35 4.27 -2.54 -10.72
C ASN A 35 3.21 -2.03 -11.72
N PRO A 36 2.52 -0.91 -11.43
CA PRO A 36 1.61 -0.31 -12.37
C PRO A 36 2.38 0.10 -13.63
N THR A 37 1.71 0.06 -14.78
CA THR A 37 2.30 0.51 -16.03
C THR A 37 2.53 2.02 -15.94
N VAL A 38 3.76 2.48 -16.16
CA VAL A 38 4.05 3.92 -16.27
C VAL A 38 3.75 4.33 -17.70
N ALA A 39 2.71 5.15 -17.89
CA ALA A 39 2.44 5.77 -19.17
C ALA A 39 3.44 6.90 -19.42
N ALA A 40 3.80 7.09 -20.69
CA ALA A 40 4.59 8.22 -21.12
C ALA A 40 3.88 9.52 -20.71
N PRO A 41 4.62 10.56 -20.30
CA PRO A 41 4.01 11.79 -19.86
C PRO A 41 3.21 12.43 -20.99
N ALA A 42 2.09 13.05 -20.64
CA ALA A 42 1.24 13.75 -21.61
C ALA A 42 1.94 15.00 -22.22
N ASN A 43 2.94 15.55 -21.53
CA ASN A 43 3.65 16.77 -21.90
C ASN A 43 5.16 16.58 -21.70
N ASP A 44 5.98 17.05 -22.65
CA ASP A 44 7.46 16.97 -22.56
C ASP A 44 8.05 17.69 -21.33
N ASP A 45 7.32 18.66 -20.77
CA ASP A 45 7.73 19.43 -19.58
C ASP A 45 7.56 18.68 -18.25
N VAL A 46 6.87 17.54 -18.28
CA VAL A 46 6.60 16.71 -17.10
C VAL A 46 7.27 15.35 -17.32
N PRO A 47 8.37 15.00 -16.63
CA PRO A 47 9.01 13.70 -16.76
C PRO A 47 8.09 12.53 -16.36
N GLU A 48 8.50 11.32 -16.74
CA GLU A 48 7.83 10.07 -16.37
C GLU A 48 7.69 9.91 -14.85
N ALA A 49 6.60 9.24 -14.43
CA ALA A 49 6.34 8.98 -13.02
C ALA A 49 7.44 8.08 -12.43
N THR A 50 8.02 8.52 -11.31
CA THR A 50 9.02 7.73 -10.59
C THR A 50 8.33 6.74 -9.65
N LEU A 51 8.64 5.45 -9.81
CA LEU A 51 8.14 4.37 -8.95
C LEU A 51 9.21 3.98 -7.92
N SER A 52 8.85 3.98 -6.63
CA SER A 52 9.71 3.51 -5.54
C SER A 52 8.99 2.48 -4.67
N VAL A 53 9.44 1.23 -4.70
CA VAL A 53 8.84 0.14 -3.92
C VAL A 53 9.64 -0.09 -2.64
N SER A 54 8.96 -0.09 -1.50
CA SER A 54 9.52 -0.41 -0.18
C SER A 54 8.57 -1.36 0.56
N GLY A 55 8.90 -2.66 0.56
CA GLY A 55 8.05 -3.69 1.16
C GLY A 55 6.70 -3.81 0.44
N THR A 56 5.60 -3.63 1.17
CA THR A 56 4.24 -3.63 0.63
C THR A 56 3.77 -2.24 0.19
N THR A 57 4.65 -1.24 0.14
CA THR A 57 4.30 0.13 -0.23
C THR A 57 5.00 0.54 -1.52
N LEU A 58 4.24 1.11 -2.46
CA LEU A 58 4.75 1.71 -3.69
C LEU A 58 4.47 3.21 -3.63
N THR A 59 5.52 4.01 -3.73
CA THR A 59 5.41 5.46 -3.84
C THR A 59 5.53 5.83 -5.31
N VAL A 60 4.62 6.68 -5.78
CA VAL A 60 4.67 7.26 -7.12
C VAL A 60 4.81 8.75 -6.96
N THR A 61 5.76 9.33 -7.69
CA THR A 61 6.08 10.75 -7.60
C THR A 61 6.17 11.34 -8.99
N CYS A 62 5.51 12.47 -9.16
CA CYS A 62 5.56 13.31 -10.34
C CYS A 62 6.20 14.65 -9.97
N GLN A 63 7.17 15.08 -10.77
CA GLN A 63 7.84 16.37 -10.61
C GLN A 63 7.79 17.07 -11.96
N ALA A 64 7.53 18.37 -11.99
CA ALA A 64 7.66 19.15 -13.21
C ALA A 64 9.10 19.66 -13.34
N GLU A 65 9.67 19.64 -14.54
CA GLU A 65 11.02 20.19 -14.77
C GLU A 65 10.99 21.70 -14.99
N VAL A 66 9.81 22.26 -15.32
CA VAL A 66 9.62 23.68 -15.60
C VAL A 66 9.19 24.43 -14.35
N GLN A 67 9.89 25.51 -14.02
CA GLN A 67 9.49 26.40 -12.93
C GLN A 67 8.10 26.99 -13.18
N GLY A 68 7.22 26.87 -12.19
CA GLY A 68 5.84 27.36 -12.25
C GLY A 68 4.83 26.33 -12.78
N GLN A 69 5.28 25.17 -13.25
CA GLN A 69 4.39 24.04 -13.53
C GLN A 69 4.31 23.13 -12.31
N THR A 70 3.12 22.58 -12.07
CA THR A 70 2.91 21.50 -11.09
C THR A 70 2.69 20.22 -11.85
N ALA A 71 3.30 19.12 -11.42
CA ALA A 71 3.01 17.80 -11.94
C ALA A 71 2.21 17.02 -10.89
N VAL A 72 1.11 16.41 -11.30
CA VAL A 72 0.23 15.63 -10.43
C VAL A 72 0.16 14.20 -10.92
N VAL A 73 -0.01 13.26 -9.98
CA VAL A 73 -0.10 11.84 -10.32
C VAL A 73 -1.50 11.54 -10.84
N GLY A 74 -1.57 11.08 -12.09
CA GLY A 74 -2.73 10.43 -12.68
C GLY A 74 -2.64 8.92 -12.55
N TYR A 75 -3.78 8.24 -12.42
CA TYR A 75 -3.87 6.78 -12.45
C TYR A 75 -5.10 6.29 -13.23
N ASN A 76 -5.05 5.05 -13.70
CA ASN A 76 -6.13 4.40 -14.47
C ASN A 76 -6.68 5.28 -15.63
N ALA A 77 -5.77 5.85 -16.43
CA ALA A 77 -6.01 6.64 -17.64
C ALA A 77 -6.68 8.02 -17.50
N ALA A 78 -7.04 8.49 -16.28
CA ALA A 78 -7.56 9.86 -16.08
C ALA A 78 -7.81 10.26 -14.61
N LEU A 79 -7.76 9.34 -13.65
CA LEU A 79 -8.02 9.68 -12.25
C LEU A 79 -6.83 10.46 -11.69
N ASN A 80 -6.98 11.77 -11.58
CA ASN A 80 -6.00 12.63 -10.95
C ASN A 80 -6.13 12.54 -9.43
N SER A 81 -5.02 12.24 -8.75
CA SER A 81 -4.94 12.29 -7.29
C SER A 81 -5.07 13.71 -6.71
N GLY A 82 -4.73 14.73 -7.50
CA GLY A 82 -4.49 16.11 -7.06
C GLY A 82 -3.11 16.29 -6.42
N GLU A 83 -2.39 15.20 -6.17
CA GLU A 83 -1.15 15.17 -5.41
C GLU A 83 0.05 15.00 -6.34
N THR A 84 1.17 15.64 -6.00
CA THR A 84 2.46 15.45 -6.69
C THR A 84 3.07 14.07 -6.38
N SER A 85 2.58 13.40 -5.32
CA SER A 85 3.00 12.06 -4.94
C SER A 85 1.87 11.29 -4.28
N ILE A 86 1.77 10.00 -4.58
CA ILE A 86 0.84 9.08 -3.93
C ILE A 86 1.58 7.87 -3.35
N GLN A 87 1.02 7.30 -2.28
CA GLN A 87 1.48 6.04 -1.72
C GLN A 87 0.40 4.99 -1.89
N MET A 88 0.77 3.87 -2.49
CA MET A 88 -0.07 2.71 -2.69
C MET A 88 0.38 1.58 -1.79
N THR A 89 -0.57 0.77 -1.35
CA THR A 89 -0.29 -0.46 -0.60
C THR A 89 -0.62 -1.66 -1.47
N CYS A 90 0.26 -2.67 -1.45
CA CYS A 90 0.06 -3.92 -2.16
C CYS A 90 -0.90 -4.81 -1.37
N PHE A 91 -2.04 -5.14 -2.00
CA PHE A 91 -3.02 -6.09 -1.50
C PHE A 91 -3.19 -7.25 -2.51
N ALA A 92 -4.03 -8.23 -2.18
CA ALA A 92 -4.24 -9.41 -3.03
C ALA A 92 -4.72 -9.05 -4.46
N ASP A 93 -5.48 -7.96 -4.59
CA ASP A 93 -6.03 -7.47 -5.86
C ASP A 93 -5.08 -6.52 -6.64
N GLY A 94 -3.91 -6.21 -6.10
CA GLY A 94 -2.93 -5.30 -6.70
C GLY A 94 -2.58 -4.09 -5.82
N TRP A 95 -1.96 -3.08 -6.43
CA TRP A 95 -1.65 -1.82 -5.76
C TRP A 95 -2.92 -1.01 -5.55
N GLN A 96 -3.19 -0.59 -4.31
CA GLN A 96 -4.35 0.24 -3.99
C GLN A 96 -3.93 1.59 -3.43
N TYR A 97 -4.56 2.64 -3.93
CA TYR A 97 -4.48 4.02 -3.45
C TYR A 97 -5.81 4.39 -2.79
N THR A 98 -5.75 5.05 -1.64
CA THR A 98 -6.95 5.66 -1.04
C THR A 98 -6.96 7.14 -1.41
N ASN A 99 -7.98 7.55 -2.17
CA ASN A 99 -8.11 8.95 -2.59
C ASN A 99 -8.53 9.84 -1.41
N ALA A 100 -8.52 11.15 -1.62
CA ALA A 100 -8.95 12.13 -0.61
C ALA A 100 -10.44 11.99 -0.20
N ALA A 101 -11.27 11.32 -1.01
CA ALA A 101 -12.66 11.02 -0.69
C ALA A 101 -12.82 9.77 0.22
N GLY A 102 -11.73 9.02 0.44
CA GLY A 102 -11.74 7.77 1.20
C GLY A 102 -12.05 6.53 0.36
N ASP A 103 -12.19 6.66 -0.96
CA ASP A 103 -12.37 5.53 -1.86
C ASP A 103 -11.04 4.81 -2.08
N VAL A 104 -11.08 3.48 -2.00
CA VAL A 104 -9.97 2.63 -2.35
C VAL A 104 -10.03 2.33 -3.85
N VAL A 105 -9.00 2.74 -4.57
CA VAL A 105 -8.87 2.51 -6.01
C VAL A 105 -7.70 1.58 -6.27
N THR A 106 -7.95 0.47 -6.96
CA THR A 106 -6.89 -0.38 -7.49
C THR A 106 -6.23 0.32 -8.67
N VAL A 107 -4.94 0.59 -8.57
CA VAL A 107 -4.13 1.30 -9.56
C VAL A 107 -3.40 0.29 -10.44
N THR A 108 -3.69 0.33 -11.74
CA THR A 108 -3.08 -0.56 -12.74
C THR A 108 -2.10 0.16 -13.66
N ALA A 109 -2.27 1.47 -13.80
CA ALA A 109 -1.42 2.36 -14.57
C ALA A 109 -1.28 3.70 -13.86
N VAL A 110 -0.13 4.34 -14.02
CA VAL A 110 0.17 5.68 -13.50
C VAL A 110 0.78 6.54 -14.59
N GLU A 111 0.55 7.84 -14.51
CA GLU A 111 1.09 8.85 -15.42
C GLU A 111 1.32 10.15 -14.65
N CYS A 112 2.19 11.00 -15.18
CA CYS A 112 2.30 12.37 -14.69
C CYS A 112 1.53 13.31 -15.60
N LEU A 113 0.62 14.07 -14.99
CA LEU A 113 -0.22 15.07 -15.63
C LEU A 113 0.26 16.46 -15.22
N ALA A 114 0.07 17.46 -16.08
CA ALA A 114 0.16 18.85 -15.63
C ALA A 114 -1.02 19.15 -14.69
N GLY A 115 -0.71 19.71 -13.53
CA GLY A 115 -1.67 20.07 -12.49
C GLY A 115 -2.39 21.40 -12.71
#